data_AF-A0A120FE04-F1
#
_entry.id   AF-A0A120FE04-F1
#
_cell.length_a   1.000
_cell.length_b   1.000
_cell.length_c   1.000
_cell.angle_alpha   90.00
_cell.angle_beta   90.00
_cell.angle_gamma   90.00
#
_symmetry.space_group_name_H-M   'P 1'
#
loop_
_entity.id
_entity.type
_entity.pdbx_description
1 polymer ?
#
loop_
_entity_poly.entity_id
_entity_poly.type
_entity_poly.pdbx_seq_one_letter_code
_entity_poly.pdbx_strand_id
1 'polypeptide(L)'
;MAPVALSAATQNTSKVSMLVATTREPSGDPATLFTGERSPKPYLTAVDVSIPPKRASGTVQWPKRLPPNPATDFAVTSVKEIDTVPEGRAWFHQNIQGGHALVFVHGFNNKYEDSVFRLAQIVHDSGMQATPILFTWPSRAQLTAYEYDKESTNYSRTALEQALRTLAADPDVKDITILAHSMGTWLTMESLRQMGIRDGHVNSKIHNVILASPDIDIQVFAKQFAEMGTPTPKFTIFVSQDDKALAVSSFIT
;
A
#
# COMPACT_ATOMS: atom_id res chain seq x y z
N MET A 1 15.13 -0.85 7.83
CA MET A 1 13.93 -1.10 8.67
C MET A 1 14.24 -1.24 10.16
N ALA A 2 15.48 -1.49 10.57
CA ALA A 2 15.84 -1.51 11.99
C ALA A 2 15.47 -0.17 12.68
N PRO A 3 14.68 -0.19 13.77
CA PRO A 3 14.24 1.02 14.45
C PRO A 3 15.41 1.84 15.01
N VAL A 4 15.32 3.16 14.91
CA VAL A 4 16.22 4.11 15.59
C VAL A 4 15.47 4.92 16.64
N ALA A 5 16.14 5.19 17.76
CA ALA A 5 15.58 6.04 18.81
C ALA A 5 15.58 7.52 18.38
N LEU A 6 14.50 8.23 18.71
CA LEU A 6 14.47 9.69 18.60
C LEU A 6 15.23 10.31 19.77
N SER A 7 15.97 11.39 19.51
CA SER A 7 16.70 12.18 20.51
C SER A 7 16.12 13.60 20.62
N ALA A 8 16.60 14.39 21.58
CA ALA A 8 16.21 15.80 21.70
C ALA A 8 16.50 16.61 20.42
N ALA A 9 17.54 16.25 19.66
CA ALA A 9 17.90 16.89 18.39
C ALA A 9 16.95 16.53 17.22
N THR A 10 16.05 15.56 17.39
CA THR A 10 15.09 15.10 16.37
C THR A 10 13.64 15.44 16.73
N GLN A 11 13.42 16.33 17.71
CA GLN A 11 12.09 16.71 18.21
C GLN A 11 11.14 17.34 17.17
N ASN A 12 11.67 17.91 16.10
CA ASN A 12 10.88 18.58 15.05
C ASN A 12 10.51 17.66 13.88
N THR A 13 10.66 16.35 14.03
CA THR A 13 10.27 15.38 12.98
C THR A 13 8.77 15.07 13.07
N SER A 14 8.13 14.91 11.92
CA SER A 14 6.76 14.41 11.88
C SER A 14 6.75 12.89 12.00
N LYS A 15 5.68 12.34 12.57
CA LYS A 15 5.48 10.89 12.70
C LYS A 15 4.32 10.44 11.83
N VAL A 16 4.51 9.35 11.07
CA VAL A 16 3.41 8.60 10.44
C VAL A 16 3.41 7.19 10.99
N SER A 17 2.29 6.79 11.57
CA SER A 17 2.02 5.43 12.04
C SER A 17 1.15 4.70 11.03
N MET A 18 1.50 3.47 10.68
CA MET A 18 0.75 2.66 9.72
C MET A 18 0.67 1.18 10.13
N LEU A 19 -0.38 0.50 9.69
CA LEU A 19 -0.41 -0.97 9.62
C LEU A 19 0.05 -1.42 8.23
N VAL A 20 0.84 -2.48 8.19
CA VAL A 20 1.34 -3.07 6.95
C VAL A 20 0.93 -4.53 6.91
N ALA A 21 0.00 -4.86 6.03
CA ALA A 21 -0.34 -6.23 5.67
C ALA A 21 0.55 -6.68 4.50
N THR A 22 1.12 -7.88 4.58
CA THR A 22 2.05 -8.37 3.56
C THR A 22 1.93 -9.86 3.28
N THR A 23 2.08 -10.25 2.03
CA THR A 23 2.24 -11.65 1.58
C THR A 23 3.70 -12.01 1.26
N ARG A 24 4.64 -11.13 1.63
CA ARG A 24 6.08 -11.37 1.48
C ARG A 24 6.59 -12.35 2.53
N GLU A 25 7.58 -13.14 2.17
CA GLU A 25 8.28 -14.05 3.07
C GLU A 25 9.15 -13.25 4.05
N PRO A 26 9.08 -13.53 5.38
CA PRO A 26 9.96 -12.91 6.35
C PRO A 26 11.43 -13.16 6.01
N SER A 27 12.25 -12.13 6.16
CA SER A 27 13.69 -12.19 5.89
C SER A 27 14.51 -12.84 7.00
N GLY A 28 13.99 -12.84 8.24
CA GLY A 28 14.76 -13.14 9.44
C GLY A 28 15.73 -12.03 9.85
N ASP A 29 15.79 -10.91 9.11
CA ASP A 29 16.67 -9.77 9.36
C ASP A 29 15.86 -8.51 9.72
N PRO A 30 16.03 -7.94 10.93
CA PRO A 30 15.33 -6.72 11.33
C PRO A 30 15.65 -5.49 10.44
N ALA A 31 16.74 -5.52 9.67
CA ALA A 31 17.07 -4.43 8.74
C ALA A 31 16.18 -4.40 7.49
N THR A 32 15.62 -5.54 7.07
CA THR A 32 14.79 -5.66 5.84
C THR A 32 13.36 -6.12 6.12
N LEU A 33 13.13 -6.87 7.21
CA LEU A 33 11.86 -7.46 7.66
C LEU A 33 11.29 -8.50 6.69
N PHE A 34 11.06 -8.14 5.44
CA PHE A 34 10.44 -9.00 4.43
C PHE A 34 11.22 -8.99 3.12
N THR A 35 11.22 -10.13 2.44
CA THR A 35 11.93 -10.32 1.17
C THR A 35 11.04 -10.01 -0.04
N GLY A 36 11.55 -10.26 -1.25
CA GLY A 36 10.77 -10.28 -2.48
C GLY A 36 10.04 -11.60 -2.74
N GLU A 37 10.19 -12.61 -1.87
CA GLU A 37 9.60 -13.93 -2.07
C GLU A 37 8.19 -14.05 -1.50
N ARG A 38 7.42 -15.01 -2.02
CA ARG A 38 6.04 -15.28 -1.61
C ARG A 38 5.99 -16.07 -0.32
N SER A 39 5.12 -15.67 0.60
CA SER A 39 4.79 -16.44 1.79
C SER A 39 3.43 -17.13 1.68
N PRO A 40 3.28 -18.37 2.18
CA PRO A 40 2.00 -19.10 2.18
C PRO A 40 0.91 -18.48 3.06
N LYS A 41 1.26 -17.53 3.94
CA LYS A 41 0.31 -16.81 4.80
C LYS A 41 0.64 -15.32 4.83
N PRO A 42 -0.35 -14.44 5.06
CA PRO A 42 -0.08 -13.02 5.26
C PRO A 42 0.50 -12.75 6.67
N TYR A 43 1.24 -11.66 6.79
CA TYR A 43 1.72 -11.08 8.04
C TYR A 43 1.21 -9.65 8.20
N LEU A 44 1.17 -9.18 9.45
CA LEU A 44 0.77 -7.83 9.79
C LEU A 44 1.81 -7.20 10.72
N THR A 45 2.22 -5.97 10.43
CA THR A 45 3.11 -5.20 11.30
C THR A 45 2.59 -3.78 11.48
N ALA A 46 2.77 -3.22 12.66
CA ALA A 46 2.63 -1.79 12.91
C ALA A 46 4.00 -1.12 12.78
N VAL A 47 4.09 -0.07 11.97
CA VAL A 47 5.35 0.64 11.70
C VAL A 47 5.18 2.13 11.95
N ASP A 48 6.13 2.71 12.68
CA ASP A 48 6.23 4.16 12.89
C ASP A 48 7.41 4.72 12.10
N VAL A 49 7.14 5.68 11.23
CA VAL A 49 8.13 6.37 10.40
C VAL A 49 8.25 7.82 10.86
N SER A 50 9.48 8.25 11.11
CA SER A 50 9.83 9.65 11.28
C SER A 50 10.18 10.28 9.93
N ILE A 51 9.74 11.52 9.75
CA ILE A 51 9.91 12.27 8.50
C ILE A 51 10.65 13.58 8.83
N PRO A 52 11.75 13.89 8.09
CA PRO A 52 12.54 15.08 8.35
C PRO A 52 11.78 16.35 7.92
N PRO A 53 11.91 17.46 8.67
CA PRO A 53 11.11 18.67 8.45
C PRO A 53 11.51 19.47 7.20
N LYS A 54 12.78 19.39 6.78
CA LYS A 54 13.32 20.18 5.66
C LYS A 54 13.49 19.31 4.42
N ARG A 55 12.42 19.19 3.64
CA ARG A 55 12.41 18.45 2.37
C ARG A 55 11.40 19.01 1.37
N ALA A 56 11.58 18.68 0.10
CA ALA A 56 10.56 18.91 -0.92
C ALA A 56 9.44 17.85 -0.82
N SER A 57 8.19 18.27 -1.02
CA SER A 57 7.06 17.34 -1.12
C SER A 57 7.25 16.36 -2.30
N GLY A 58 6.78 15.12 -2.15
CA GLY A 58 6.94 14.06 -3.16
C GLY A 58 8.27 13.29 -3.10
N THR A 59 9.24 13.78 -2.31
CA THR A 59 10.57 13.16 -2.20
C THR A 59 10.73 12.34 -0.92
N VAL A 60 11.48 11.25 -1.02
CA VAL A 60 11.89 10.41 0.11
C VAL A 60 13.40 10.60 0.31
N GLN A 61 13.81 11.13 1.46
CA GLN A 61 15.22 11.29 1.82
C GLN A 61 15.75 9.98 2.38
N TRP A 62 16.46 9.23 1.54
CA TRP A 62 17.13 8.01 1.95
C TRP A 62 18.44 8.31 2.70
N PRO A 63 18.75 7.54 3.76
CA PRO A 63 19.99 7.72 4.50
C PRO A 63 21.21 7.40 3.62
N LYS A 64 22.20 8.30 3.63
CA LYS A 64 23.49 8.06 2.94
C LYS A 64 24.40 7.10 3.72
N ARG A 65 24.16 6.95 5.02
CA ARG A 65 24.89 6.07 5.95
C ARG A 65 23.91 5.53 6.98
N LEU A 66 24.14 4.30 7.42
CA LEU A 66 23.37 3.68 8.50
C LEU A 66 24.10 3.85 9.84
N PRO A 67 23.39 4.00 10.97
CA PRO A 67 21.92 4.16 11.07
C PRO A 67 21.43 5.51 10.50
N PRO A 68 20.15 5.60 10.04
CA PRO A 68 19.59 6.84 9.50
C PRO A 68 19.54 7.95 10.56
N ASN A 69 19.61 9.21 10.13
CA ASN A 69 19.41 10.37 10.98
C ASN A 69 17.99 10.94 10.77
N PRO A 70 17.05 10.80 11.72
CA PRO A 70 15.67 11.30 11.58
C PRO A 70 15.58 12.81 11.27
N ALA A 71 16.59 13.60 11.62
CA ALA A 71 16.60 15.03 11.31
C ALA A 71 16.79 15.32 9.80
N THR A 72 17.34 14.37 9.04
CA THR A 72 17.66 14.54 7.61
C THR A 72 17.04 13.46 6.71
N ASP A 73 16.72 12.30 7.26
CA ASP A 73 16.35 11.09 6.54
C ASP A 73 15.00 10.57 7.02
N PHE A 74 14.28 9.84 6.16
CA PHE A 74 13.19 8.98 6.61
C PHE A 74 13.78 7.85 7.46
N ALA A 75 13.21 7.64 8.65
CA ALA A 75 13.70 6.61 9.55
C ALA A 75 12.57 5.88 10.25
N VAL A 76 12.67 4.55 10.31
CA VAL A 76 11.78 3.73 11.13
C VAL A 76 12.14 3.93 12.59
N THR A 77 11.15 4.21 13.42
CA THR A 77 11.30 4.47 14.86
C THR A 77 10.66 3.39 15.72
N SER A 78 9.72 2.63 15.16
CA SER A 78 9.11 1.47 15.80
C SER A 78 8.65 0.47 14.75
N VAL A 79 8.80 -0.81 15.07
CA VAL A 79 8.21 -1.95 14.34
C VAL A 79 7.64 -2.88 15.40
N LYS A 80 6.38 -3.26 15.24
CA LYS A 80 5.71 -4.23 16.11
C LYS A 80 4.98 -5.25 15.24
N GLU A 81 5.25 -6.53 15.46
CA GLU A 81 4.46 -7.61 14.86
C GLU A 81 3.06 -7.63 15.46
N ILE A 82 2.06 -7.90 14.61
CA ILE A 82 0.66 -7.99 14.98
C ILE A 82 0.19 -9.39 14.62
N ASP A 83 -0.02 -10.23 15.62
CA ASP A 83 -0.24 -11.66 15.43
C ASP A 83 -1.71 -12.00 15.18
N THR A 84 -2.62 -11.11 15.61
CA THR A 84 -4.05 -11.38 15.57
C THR A 84 -4.87 -10.21 15.03
N VAL A 85 -6.03 -10.53 14.43
CA VAL A 85 -6.99 -9.52 13.96
C VAL A 85 -7.41 -8.57 15.10
N PRO A 86 -7.76 -9.03 16.32
CA PRO A 86 -8.07 -8.13 17.42
C PRO A 86 -6.96 -7.13 17.76
N GLU A 87 -5.70 -7.52 17.71
CA GLU A 87 -4.57 -6.59 17.92
C GLU A 87 -4.48 -5.55 16.81
N GLY A 88 -4.71 -5.94 15.56
CA GLY A 88 -4.79 -5.01 14.42
C GLY A 88 -5.94 -4.01 14.56
N ARG A 89 -7.11 -4.47 15.00
CA ARG A 89 -8.26 -3.59 15.30
C ARG A 89 -7.97 -2.62 16.45
N ALA A 90 -7.35 -3.11 17.51
CA ALA A 90 -6.92 -2.28 18.64
C ALA A 90 -5.92 -1.20 18.18
N TRP A 91 -4.97 -1.55 17.31
CA TRP A 91 -4.07 -0.56 16.72
C TRP A 91 -4.84 0.46 15.89
N PHE A 92 -5.79 0.02 15.05
CA PHE A 92 -6.59 0.92 14.21
C PHE A 92 -7.36 1.93 15.07
N HIS A 93 -8.04 1.44 16.11
CA HIS A 93 -8.77 2.26 17.07
C HIS A 93 -7.88 3.34 17.71
N GLN A 94 -6.65 3.00 18.09
CA GLN A 94 -5.70 3.93 18.70
C GLN A 94 -5.17 4.99 17.72
N ASN A 95 -5.18 4.70 16.41
CA ASN A 95 -4.63 5.56 15.36
C ASN A 95 -5.72 6.12 14.43
N ILE A 96 -6.98 6.06 14.87
CA ILE A 96 -8.14 6.37 14.05
C ILE A 96 -8.15 7.84 13.64
N GLN A 97 -8.37 8.10 12.35
CA GLN A 97 -8.58 9.44 11.81
C GLN A 97 -9.99 9.49 11.22
N GLY A 98 -10.96 9.91 12.01
CA GLY A 98 -12.37 10.02 11.58
C GLY A 98 -13.04 8.72 11.13
N GLY A 99 -12.44 7.56 11.41
CA GLY A 99 -12.88 6.25 10.89
C GLY A 99 -12.59 6.03 9.41
N HIS A 100 -11.78 6.90 8.78
CA HIS A 100 -11.37 6.80 7.38
C HIS A 100 -10.04 6.04 7.29
N ALA A 101 -10.02 4.95 6.53
CA ALA A 101 -8.80 4.20 6.24
C ALA A 101 -8.31 4.49 4.81
N LEU A 102 -7.01 4.78 4.68
CA LEU A 102 -6.32 4.83 3.39
C LEU A 102 -5.55 3.53 3.19
N VAL A 103 -5.99 2.71 2.24
CA VAL A 103 -5.28 1.49 1.84
C VAL A 103 -4.40 1.79 0.64
N PHE A 104 -3.08 1.69 0.79
CA PHE A 104 -2.14 1.86 -0.31
C PHE A 104 -1.62 0.50 -0.82
N VAL A 105 -1.65 0.32 -2.14
CA VAL A 105 -1.12 -0.87 -2.82
C VAL A 105 -0.01 -0.43 -3.78
N HIS A 106 1.22 -0.83 -3.48
CA HIS A 106 2.39 -0.42 -4.29
C HIS A 106 2.40 -1.10 -5.67
N GLY A 107 3.21 -0.53 -6.57
CA GLY A 107 3.42 -1.04 -7.93
C GLY A 107 4.63 -1.97 -8.06
N PHE A 108 4.97 -2.27 -9.31
CA PHE A 108 6.14 -3.07 -9.68
C PHE A 108 7.46 -2.49 -9.13
N ASN A 109 8.47 -3.34 -8.99
CA ASN A 109 9.84 -2.97 -8.67
C ASN A 109 9.99 -2.22 -7.32
N ASN A 110 9.34 -2.71 -6.26
CA ASN A 110 9.43 -2.12 -4.92
C ASN A 110 9.89 -3.15 -3.89
N LYS A 111 10.83 -2.76 -3.04
CA LYS A 111 11.10 -3.48 -1.80
C LYS A 111 10.02 -3.17 -0.76
N TYR A 112 10.10 -3.86 0.38
CA TYR A 112 9.21 -3.62 1.51
C TYR A 112 9.38 -2.19 2.05
N GLU A 113 10.62 -1.77 2.28
CA GLU A 113 10.98 -0.46 2.79
C GLU A 113 10.58 0.70 1.86
N ASP A 114 10.68 0.49 0.54
CA ASP A 114 10.26 1.47 -0.47
C ASP A 114 8.77 1.79 -0.32
N SER A 115 7.97 0.75 -0.11
CA SER A 115 6.52 0.85 0.01
C SER A 115 6.10 1.54 1.32
N VAL A 116 6.79 1.21 2.43
CA VAL A 116 6.59 1.85 3.74
C VAL A 116 6.90 3.35 3.68
N PHE A 117 8.07 3.73 3.18
CA PHE A 117 8.44 5.15 3.09
C PHE A 117 7.60 5.91 2.07
N ARG A 118 7.18 5.26 0.98
CA ARG A 118 6.27 5.87 0.01
C ARG A 118 4.92 6.22 0.64
N LEU A 119 4.30 5.30 1.39
CA LEU A 119 3.04 5.61 2.07
C LEU A 119 3.22 6.71 3.12
N ALA A 120 4.29 6.64 3.91
CA ALA A 120 4.60 7.69 4.90
C ALA A 120 4.71 9.08 4.24
N GLN A 121 5.40 9.15 3.10
CA GLN A 121 5.55 10.37 2.30
C GLN A 121 4.20 10.87 1.77
N ILE A 122 3.37 9.99 1.19
CA ILE A 122 2.04 10.35 0.65
C ILE A 122 1.15 10.92 1.74
N VAL A 123 1.03 10.23 2.88
CA VAL A 123 0.16 10.66 3.99
C VAL A 123 0.62 12.01 4.53
N HIS A 124 1.92 12.16 4.78
CA HIS A 124 2.48 13.40 5.30
C HIS A 124 2.29 14.58 4.33
N ASP A 125 2.58 14.37 3.04
CA ASP A 125 2.58 15.48 2.07
C ASP A 125 1.20 15.88 1.61
N SER A 126 0.25 14.94 1.60
CA SER A 126 -1.14 15.24 1.23
C SER A 126 -1.94 15.88 2.36
N GLY A 127 -1.48 15.76 3.61
CA GLY A 127 -2.26 16.18 4.79
C GLY A 127 -3.55 15.37 4.99
N MET A 128 -3.65 14.20 4.35
CA MET A 128 -4.86 13.37 4.37
C MET A 128 -5.21 12.94 5.79
N GLN A 129 -6.46 13.17 6.18
CA GLN A 129 -7.02 12.77 7.48
C GLN A 129 -7.56 11.33 7.40
N ALA A 130 -6.67 10.37 7.21
CA ALA A 130 -7.02 8.95 7.12
C ALA A 130 -5.97 8.09 7.85
N THR A 131 -6.41 7.00 8.45
CA THR A 131 -5.54 6.00 9.09
C THR A 131 -4.80 5.19 8.00
N PRO A 132 -3.45 5.24 7.94
CA PRO A 132 -2.69 4.60 6.87
C PRO A 132 -2.60 3.09 7.02
N ILE A 133 -3.00 2.38 5.97
CA ILE A 133 -2.87 0.94 5.83
C ILE A 133 -2.08 0.67 4.55
N LEU A 134 -0.97 -0.06 4.65
CA LEU A 134 -0.18 -0.50 3.51
C LEU A 134 -0.49 -1.97 3.22
N PHE A 135 -0.74 -2.31 1.97
CA PHE A 135 -0.69 -3.70 1.51
C PHE A 135 0.53 -3.89 0.61
N THR A 136 1.46 -4.76 1.02
CA THR A 136 2.63 -5.11 0.20
C THR A 136 2.56 -6.53 -0.32
N TRP A 137 2.91 -6.72 -1.58
CA TRP A 137 2.95 -8.02 -2.24
C TRP A 137 4.38 -8.34 -2.72
N PRO A 138 4.72 -9.61 -3.03
CA PRO A 138 6.09 -10.04 -3.31
C PRO A 138 6.61 -9.50 -4.64
N SER A 139 7.23 -8.32 -4.59
CA SER A 139 8.03 -7.76 -5.67
C SER A 139 9.51 -7.99 -5.36
N ARG A 140 10.25 -8.52 -6.35
CA ARG A 140 11.70 -8.75 -6.26
C ARG A 140 12.54 -7.48 -6.41
N ALA A 141 11.91 -6.33 -6.67
CA ALA A 141 12.60 -5.07 -6.89
C ALA A 141 13.69 -5.16 -7.99
N GLN A 142 13.36 -5.85 -9.08
CA GLN A 142 14.23 -6.02 -10.25
C GLN A 142 13.42 -5.86 -11.53
N LEU A 143 13.91 -5.05 -12.46
CA LEU A 143 13.27 -4.84 -13.77
C LEU A 143 13.10 -6.15 -14.56
N THR A 144 14.06 -7.05 -14.46
CA THR A 144 14.04 -8.36 -15.13
C THR A 144 13.09 -9.37 -14.49
N ALA A 145 12.51 -9.07 -13.32
CA ALA A 145 11.60 -9.95 -12.60
C ALA A 145 10.11 -9.64 -12.88
N TYR A 146 9.79 -8.90 -13.95
CA TYR A 146 8.43 -8.48 -14.27
C TYR A 146 7.40 -9.62 -14.26
N GLU A 147 7.71 -10.75 -14.91
CA GLU A 147 6.78 -11.90 -14.96
C GLU A 147 6.57 -12.53 -13.57
N TYR A 148 7.65 -12.62 -12.76
CA TYR A 148 7.54 -13.09 -11.39
C TYR A 148 6.64 -12.18 -10.56
N ASP A 149 6.87 -10.86 -10.64
CA ASP A 149 6.12 -9.86 -9.91
C ASP A 149 4.63 -9.87 -10.31
N LYS A 150 4.34 -10.01 -11.62
CA LYS A 150 2.98 -10.17 -12.13
C LYS A 150 2.28 -11.39 -11.52
N GLU A 151 2.93 -12.55 -11.54
CA GLU A 151 2.37 -13.75 -10.90
C GLU A 151 2.26 -13.62 -9.37
N SER A 152 3.14 -12.85 -8.74
CA SER A 152 3.09 -12.55 -7.30
C SER A 152 1.94 -11.60 -6.94
N THR A 153 1.52 -10.71 -7.84
CA THR A 153 0.29 -9.96 -7.65
C THR A 153 -0.91 -10.90 -7.66
N ASN A 154 -1.04 -11.76 -8.68
CA ASN A 154 -2.12 -12.75 -8.76
C ASN A 154 -2.15 -13.67 -7.53
N TYR A 155 -0.98 -14.08 -7.03
CA TYR A 155 -0.83 -14.85 -5.80
C TYR A 155 -1.43 -14.11 -4.57
N SER A 156 -1.30 -12.79 -4.53
CA SER A 156 -1.68 -11.96 -3.37
C SER A 156 -3.15 -11.51 -3.37
N ARG A 157 -3.93 -11.80 -4.43
CA ARG A 157 -5.32 -11.31 -4.60
C ARG A 157 -6.24 -11.68 -3.43
N THR A 158 -6.16 -12.93 -2.97
CA THR A 158 -7.02 -13.41 -1.88
C THR A 158 -6.62 -12.79 -0.55
N ALA A 159 -5.33 -12.53 -0.34
CA ALA A 159 -4.87 -11.86 0.88
C ALA A 159 -5.29 -10.38 0.91
N LEU A 160 -5.26 -9.67 -0.23
CA LEU A 160 -5.77 -8.30 -0.30
C LEU A 160 -7.29 -8.27 -0.08
N GLU A 161 -8.06 -9.16 -0.70
CA GLU A 161 -9.48 -9.32 -0.40
C GLU A 161 -9.71 -9.53 1.10
N GLN A 162 -8.99 -10.46 1.73
CA GLN A 162 -9.16 -10.77 3.15
C GLN A 162 -8.80 -9.58 4.04
N ALA A 163 -7.75 -8.83 3.71
CA ALA A 163 -7.37 -7.60 4.42
C ALA A 163 -8.48 -6.54 4.33
N LEU A 164 -9.02 -6.30 3.13
CA LEU A 164 -10.12 -5.36 2.90
C LEU A 164 -11.41 -5.80 3.62
N ARG A 165 -11.75 -7.09 3.60
CA ARG A 165 -12.91 -7.63 4.32
C ARG A 165 -12.74 -7.50 5.83
N THR A 166 -11.54 -7.79 6.35
CA THR A 166 -11.23 -7.65 7.78
C THR A 166 -11.37 -6.20 8.24
N LEU A 167 -10.85 -5.27 7.44
CA LEU A 167 -10.94 -3.83 7.69
C LEU A 167 -12.40 -3.35 7.61
N ALA A 168 -13.15 -3.74 6.58
CA ALA A 168 -14.55 -3.35 6.42
C ALA A 168 -15.47 -3.95 7.50
N ALA A 169 -15.13 -5.11 8.06
CA ALA A 169 -15.87 -5.72 9.17
C ALA A 169 -15.65 -5.02 10.52
N ASP A 170 -14.64 -4.15 10.64
CA ASP A 170 -14.40 -3.39 11.87
C ASP A 170 -15.47 -2.27 12.02
N PRO A 171 -16.20 -2.19 13.15
CA PRO A 171 -17.17 -1.13 13.38
C PRO A 171 -16.55 0.28 13.42
N ASP A 172 -15.28 0.44 13.77
CA ASP A 172 -14.61 1.75 13.84
C ASP A 172 -14.25 2.29 12.45
N VAL A 173 -14.11 1.41 11.46
CA VAL A 173 -13.94 1.80 10.05
C VAL A 173 -15.28 2.23 9.47
N LYS A 174 -15.34 3.47 8.98
CA LYS A 174 -16.52 4.09 8.37
C LYS A 174 -16.35 4.31 6.86
N ASP A 175 -15.13 4.58 6.43
CA ASP A 175 -14.77 4.82 5.02
C ASP A 175 -13.44 4.14 4.70
N ILE A 176 -13.34 3.54 3.52
CA ILE A 176 -12.11 2.98 2.96
C ILE A 176 -11.89 3.64 1.60
N THR A 177 -10.73 4.27 1.48
CA THR A 177 -10.18 4.73 0.20
C THR A 177 -8.98 3.87 -0.17
N ILE A 178 -9.01 3.29 -1.37
CA ILE A 178 -7.89 2.50 -1.89
C ILE A 178 -7.10 3.38 -2.87
N LEU A 179 -5.79 3.52 -2.65
CA LEU A 179 -4.85 4.13 -3.59
C LEU A 179 -3.92 3.03 -4.12
N ALA A 180 -4.00 2.74 -5.40
CA ALA A 180 -3.17 1.72 -6.04
C ALA A 180 -2.32 2.34 -7.15
N HIS A 181 -1.08 1.88 -7.30
CA HIS A 181 -0.14 2.41 -8.28
C HIS A 181 0.39 1.32 -9.22
N SER A 182 0.46 1.60 -10.53
CA SER A 182 1.04 0.69 -11.55
C SER A 182 0.48 -0.74 -11.41
N MET A 183 1.32 -1.77 -11.32
CA MET A 183 0.88 -3.16 -11.17
C MET A 183 0.00 -3.42 -9.93
N GLY A 184 0.04 -2.55 -8.91
CA GLY A 184 -0.89 -2.60 -7.77
C GLY A 184 -2.34 -2.34 -8.15
N THR A 185 -2.60 -1.64 -9.27
CA THR A 185 -3.96 -1.41 -9.77
C THR A 185 -4.59 -2.69 -10.29
N TRP A 186 -3.81 -3.54 -10.97
CA TRP A 186 -4.24 -4.88 -11.40
C TRP A 186 -4.68 -5.72 -10.19
N LEU A 187 -3.80 -5.81 -9.18
CA LEU A 187 -4.08 -6.54 -7.94
C LEU A 187 -5.35 -6.03 -7.24
N THR A 188 -5.50 -4.71 -7.15
CA THR A 188 -6.67 -4.08 -6.52
C THR A 188 -7.94 -4.45 -7.28
N MET A 189 -7.95 -4.32 -8.60
CA MET A 189 -9.12 -4.63 -9.42
C MET A 189 -9.50 -6.10 -9.35
N GLU A 190 -8.54 -7.03 -9.43
CA GLU A 190 -8.84 -8.46 -9.29
C GLU A 190 -9.38 -8.80 -7.89
N SER A 191 -8.88 -8.16 -6.84
CA SER A 191 -9.37 -8.38 -5.48
C SER A 191 -10.80 -7.87 -5.30
N LEU A 192 -11.12 -6.67 -5.82
CA LEU A 192 -12.47 -6.10 -5.76
C LEU A 192 -13.47 -6.88 -6.63
N ARG A 193 -13.04 -7.31 -7.82
CA ARG A 193 -13.81 -8.21 -8.67
C ARG A 193 -14.09 -9.54 -7.96
N GLN A 194 -13.09 -10.14 -7.32
CA GLN A 194 -13.24 -11.38 -6.57
C GLN A 194 -14.26 -11.23 -5.43
N MET A 195 -14.25 -10.09 -4.72
CA MET A 195 -15.29 -9.75 -3.74
C MET A 195 -16.68 -9.67 -4.40
N GLY A 196 -16.80 -8.94 -5.52
CA GLY A 196 -18.07 -8.82 -6.25
C GLY A 196 -18.63 -10.14 -6.75
N ILE A 197 -17.79 -11.04 -7.25
CA ILE A 197 -18.20 -12.39 -7.68
C ILE A 197 -18.71 -13.22 -6.49
N ARG A 198 -18.08 -13.09 -5.31
CA ARG A 198 -18.42 -13.86 -4.11
C ARG A 198 -19.66 -13.33 -3.40
N ASP A 199 -19.76 -12.01 -3.28
CA ASP A 199 -20.74 -11.35 -2.42
C ASP A 199 -21.85 -10.63 -3.24
N GLY A 200 -21.74 -10.62 -4.57
CA GLY A 200 -22.65 -9.90 -5.49
C GLY A 200 -22.39 -8.40 -5.59
N HIS A 201 -21.55 -7.84 -4.71
CA HIS A 201 -21.12 -6.44 -4.70
C HIS A 201 -19.82 -6.26 -3.90
N VAL A 202 -19.16 -5.11 -4.07
CA VAL A 202 -18.08 -4.69 -3.16
C VAL A 202 -18.67 -4.15 -1.85
N ASN A 203 -18.00 -4.38 -0.72
CA ASN A 203 -18.45 -3.84 0.57
C ASN A 203 -18.65 -2.32 0.50
N SER A 204 -19.79 -1.83 1.00
CA SER A 204 -20.18 -0.43 0.86
C SER A 204 -19.21 0.55 1.53
N LYS A 205 -18.42 0.15 2.53
CA LYS A 205 -17.40 1.02 3.13
C LYS A 205 -16.25 1.35 2.18
N ILE A 206 -16.03 0.55 1.14
CA ILE A 206 -15.05 0.83 0.08
C ILE A 206 -15.68 1.85 -0.87
N HIS A 207 -15.56 3.13 -0.53
CA HIS A 207 -16.24 4.19 -1.25
C HIS A 207 -15.43 4.75 -2.42
N ASN A 208 -14.10 4.85 -2.28
CA ASN A 208 -13.23 5.46 -3.29
C ASN A 208 -12.07 4.53 -3.67
N VAL A 209 -11.82 4.40 -4.97
CA VAL A 209 -10.69 3.66 -5.52
C VAL A 209 -9.94 4.57 -6.49
N ILE A 210 -8.70 4.88 -6.16
CA ILE A 210 -7.81 5.73 -6.95
C ILE A 210 -6.76 4.84 -7.60
N LEU A 211 -6.73 4.84 -8.93
CA LEU A 211 -5.77 4.09 -9.73
C LEU A 211 -4.79 5.07 -10.37
N ALA A 212 -3.53 5.02 -9.95
CA ALA A 212 -2.47 5.89 -10.45
C ALA A 212 -1.57 5.14 -11.44
N SER A 213 -1.45 5.67 -12.66
CA SER A 213 -0.71 5.09 -13.78
C SER A 213 -0.99 3.59 -13.93
N PRO A 214 -2.27 3.20 -14.10
CA PRO A 214 -2.66 1.81 -13.97
C PRO A 214 -2.05 0.92 -15.05
N ASP A 215 -1.53 -0.22 -14.62
CA ASP A 215 -1.00 -1.27 -15.51
C ASP A 215 -2.12 -2.30 -15.78
N ILE A 216 -3.15 -1.85 -16.50
CA ILE A 216 -4.31 -2.66 -16.87
C ILE A 216 -4.88 -2.20 -18.21
N ASP A 217 -5.19 -3.16 -19.08
CA ASP A 217 -5.91 -2.89 -20.31
C ASP A 217 -7.33 -2.35 -20.04
N ILE A 218 -7.78 -1.40 -20.85
CA ILE A 218 -9.07 -0.72 -20.64
C ILE A 218 -10.28 -1.66 -20.79
N GLN A 219 -10.21 -2.65 -21.69
CA GLN A 219 -11.28 -3.63 -21.87
C GLN A 219 -11.30 -4.61 -20.71
N VAL A 220 -10.13 -5.01 -20.21
CA VAL A 220 -10.03 -5.84 -19.01
C VAL A 220 -10.56 -5.09 -17.79
N PHE A 221 -10.19 -3.82 -17.60
CA PHE A 221 -10.76 -2.97 -16.56
C PHE A 221 -12.29 -2.91 -16.66
N ALA A 222 -12.83 -2.63 -17.84
CA ALA A 222 -14.29 -2.54 -18.04
C ALA A 222 -15.00 -3.86 -17.70
N LYS A 223 -14.40 -4.99 -18.08
CA LYS A 223 -14.92 -6.33 -17.75
C LYS A 223 -14.89 -6.60 -16.25
N GLN A 224 -13.76 -6.32 -15.58
CA GLN A 224 -13.63 -6.51 -14.14
C GLN A 224 -14.58 -5.59 -13.36
N PHE A 225 -14.72 -4.33 -13.80
CA PHE A 225 -15.65 -3.37 -13.22
C PHE A 225 -17.10 -3.85 -13.33
N ALA A 226 -17.51 -4.39 -14.49
CA ALA A 226 -18.85 -4.96 -14.64
C ALA A 226 -19.06 -6.20 -13.74
N GLU A 227 -18.03 -7.02 -13.57
CA GLU A 227 -18.10 -8.25 -12.76
C GLU A 227 -18.03 -8.00 -11.24
N MET A 228 -17.75 -6.77 -10.80
CA MET A 228 -17.72 -6.43 -9.37
C MET A 228 -19.12 -6.25 -8.75
N GLY A 229 -20.17 -6.24 -9.57
CA GLY A 229 -21.55 -6.07 -9.14
C GLY A 229 -21.90 -4.63 -8.74
N THR A 230 -23.12 -4.43 -8.22
CA THR A 230 -23.63 -3.11 -7.82
C THR A 230 -24.08 -3.09 -6.36
N PRO A 231 -23.86 -2.00 -5.60
CA PRO A 231 -23.21 -0.75 -6.02
C PRO A 231 -21.69 -0.88 -6.20
N THR A 232 -21.11 -0.02 -7.02
CA THR A 232 -19.66 0.07 -7.23
C THR A 232 -19.05 1.24 -6.45
N PRO A 233 -17.77 1.14 -6.03
CA PRO A 233 -17.01 2.27 -5.52
C PRO A 233 -16.87 3.38 -6.58
N LYS A 234 -16.56 4.60 -6.15
CA LYS A 234 -16.16 5.69 -7.05
C LYS A 234 -14.72 5.47 -7.51
N PHE A 235 -14.50 5.39 -8.82
CA PHE A 235 -13.18 5.26 -9.40
C PHE A 235 -12.62 6.61 -9.86
N THR A 236 -11.38 6.90 -9.48
CA THR A 236 -10.58 8.01 -10.03
C THR A 236 -9.33 7.42 -10.67
N ILE A 237 -9.09 7.72 -11.95
CA ILE A 237 -7.98 7.13 -12.69
C ILE A 237 -7.04 8.26 -13.15
N PHE A 238 -5.80 8.23 -12.68
CA PHE A 238 -4.73 9.11 -13.15
C PHE A 238 -3.89 8.36 -14.18
N VAL A 239 -3.77 8.92 -15.38
CA VAL A 239 -2.99 8.38 -16.49
C VAL A 239 -2.01 9.44 -16.96
N SER A 240 -0.74 9.06 -17.21
CA SER A 240 0.21 9.96 -17.84
C SER A 240 -0.14 10.14 -19.32
N GLN A 241 0.05 11.35 -19.86
CA GLN A 241 -0.13 11.61 -21.29
C GLN A 241 0.92 10.86 -22.13
N ASP A 242 2.13 10.68 -21.60
CA ASP A 242 3.22 9.98 -22.29
C ASP A 242 2.93 8.48 -22.45
N ASP A 243 2.27 7.87 -21.45
CA ASP A 243 1.84 6.46 -21.52
C ASP A 243 0.75 6.25 -22.59
N LYS A 244 -0.15 7.23 -22.79
CA LYS A 244 -1.17 7.19 -23.86
C LYS A 244 -0.54 7.30 -25.25
N ALA A 245 0.48 8.14 -25.42
CA ALA A 245 1.16 8.30 -26.70
C ALA A 245 1.85 6.99 -27.12
N LEU A 246 2.43 6.24 -26.17
CA LEU A 246 3.05 4.94 -26.44
C LEU A 246 1.99 3.84 -26.75
N ALA A 247 0.86 3.82 -26.03
CA ALA A 247 -0.22 2.87 -26.29
C ALA A 247 -0.97 3.12 -27.62
N VAL A 248 -1.04 4.38 -28.09
CA VAL A 248 -1.61 4.71 -29.41
C VAL A 248 -0.59 4.52 -30.53
N SER A 249 0.71 4.73 -30.25
CA SER A 249 1.77 4.53 -31.25
C SER A 249 1.97 3.05 -31.63
N SER A 250 1.64 2.09 -30.76
CA SER A 250 1.68 0.66 -31.11
C SER A 250 0.52 0.20 -32.01
N PHE A 251 -0.45 1.07 -32.30
CA PHE A 251 -1.51 0.84 -33.29
C PHE A 251 -1.19 1.41 -34.67
N ILE A 252 -0.02 2.04 -34.84
CA ILE A 252 0.47 2.50 -36.14
C ILE A 252 1.90 1.99 -36.33
N THR A 253 2.06 0.69 -36.50
CA THR A 253 3.04 0.09 -37.44
C THR A 253 2.54 -1.28 -37.88
#